data_AF-A0AA46SDN2-F1
#
_entry.id   AF-A0AA46SDN2-F1
#
_cell.length_a   1.000
_cell.length_b   1.000
_cell.length_c   1.000
_cell.angle_alpha   90.00
_cell.angle_beta   90.00
_cell.angle_gamma   90.00
#
_symmetry.space_group_name_H-M   'P 1'
#
loop_
_entity.id
_entity.type
_entity.pdbx_description
1 polymer ?
#
loop_
_entity_poly.entity_id
_entity_poly.type
_entity_poly.pdbx_seq_one_letter_code
_entity_poly.pdbx_strand_id
1 'polypeptide(L)' 'MIRLIALLILLLPGILAVYGIKLMRDMVFGILQSPFPYLWLQFVSGFLFLIIGLGFIAGFILYRDRKRNKVQDRFKSK' A
#
# COMPACT_ATOMS: atom_id res chain seq x y z
N MET A 1 11.38 2.64 -21.74
CA MET A 1 12.06 3.15 -20.52
C MET A 1 11.09 3.70 -19.47
N ILE A 2 10.20 4.66 -19.78
CA ILE A 2 9.28 5.29 -18.80
C ILE A 2 8.36 4.30 -18.05
N ARG A 3 7.89 3.22 -18.71
CA ARG A 3 7.00 2.22 -18.09
C ARG A 3 7.68 1.39 -16.99
N LEU A 4 8.98 1.12 -17.12
CA LEU A 4 9.76 0.36 -16.12
C LEU A 4 9.98 1.20 -14.86
N ILE A 5 10.25 2.49 -15.03
CA ILE A 5 10.42 3.45 -13.92
C ILE A 5 9.11 3.58 -13.14
N ALA A 6 7.96 3.65 -13.83
CA ALA A 6 6.66 3.67 -13.17
C ALA A 6 6.38 2.39 -12.34
N LEU A 7 6.83 1.23 -12.83
CA LEU A 7 6.73 -0.04 -12.07
C LEU A 7 7.65 -0.05 -10.84
N LEU A 8 8.88 0.46 -10.95
CA LEU A 8 9.79 0.59 -9.82
C LEU A 8 9.26 1.54 -8.74
N ILE A 9 8.62 2.64 -9.15
CA ILE A 9 7.97 3.57 -8.22
C ILE A 9 6.78 2.91 -7.52
N LEU A 10 6.03 2.04 -8.21
CA LEU A 10 4.92 1.28 -7.62
C LEU A 10 5.40 0.14 -6.70
N LEU A 11 6.64 -0.31 -6.86
CA LEU A 11 7.21 -1.40 -6.07
C LEU A 11 7.41 -1.00 -4.60
N LEU A 12 7.88 0.22 -4.36
CA LEU A 12 8.08 0.78 -3.01
C LEU A 12 6.83 0.69 -2.10
N PRO A 13 5.67 1.24 -2.49
CA PRO A 13 4.45 1.14 -1.69
C PRO A 13 3.95 -0.31 -1.58
N GLY A 14 4.21 -1.16 -2.58
CA GLY A 14 3.93 -2.59 -2.50
C GLY A 14 4.75 -3.31 -1.42
N ILE A 15 6.05 -3.03 -1.36
CA ILE A 15 6.94 -3.57 -0.31
C ILE A 15 6.50 -3.07 1.07
N LEU A 16 6.15 -1.79 1.20
CA LEU A 16 5.62 -1.22 2.43
C LEU A 16 4.32 -1.91 2.88
N ALA A 17 3.40 -2.20 1.94
CA ALA A 17 2.18 -2.93 2.26
C ALA A 17 2.48 -4.34 2.79
N VAL A 18 3.38 -5.09 2.13
CA VAL A 18 3.79 -6.44 2.57
C VAL A 18 4.45 -6.39 3.95
N TYR A 19 5.30 -5.39 4.19
CA TYR A 19 5.91 -5.16 5.51
C TYR A 19 4.85 -4.86 6.58
N GLY A 20 3.83 -4.07 6.25
CA GLY A 20 2.68 -3.81 7.13
C GLY A 20 1.92 -5.09 7.51
N ILE A 21 1.65 -5.97 6.54
CA ILE A 21 1.02 -7.29 6.79
C ILE A 21 1.89 -8.13 7.73
N LYS A 22 3.21 -8.13 7.53
CA LYS A 22 4.14 -8.86 8.40
C LYS A 22 4.05 -8.36 9.85
N LEU A 23 4.03 -7.06 10.07
CA LEU A 23 3.92 -6.49 11.42
C LEU A 23 2.59 -6.85 12.10
N MET A 24 1.48 -6.80 11.36
CA MET A 24 0.16 -7.19 11.85
C MET A 24 0.11 -8.68 12.20
N ARG A 25 0.70 -9.53 11.34
CA ARG A 25 0.82 -10.98 11.59
C ARG A 25 1.63 -11.25 12.85
N ASP A 26 2.80 -10.62 12.97
CA ASP A 26 3.69 -10.83 14.12
C ASP A 26 3.00 -10.44 15.44
N MET A 27 2.12 -9.43 15.41
CA MET A 27 1.28 -9.06 16.55
C MET A 27 0.28 -10.17 16.94
N VAL A 28 -0.36 -10.84 15.97
CA VAL A 28 -1.29 -11.96 16.23
C VAL A 28 -0.58 -13.12 16.96
N PHE A 29 0.71 -13.31 16.71
CA PHE A 29 1.54 -14.30 17.40
C PHE A 29 2.19 -13.77 18.70
N GLY A 30 1.90 -12.53 19.10
CA GLY A 30 2.49 -11.90 20.29
C GLY A 30 3.98 -11.57 20.15
N ILE A 31 4.51 -11.54 18.92
CA ILE A 31 5.91 -11.26 18.63
C ILE A 31 6.09 -9.74 18.50
N LEU A 32 6.68 -9.14 19.53
CA LEU A 32 7.04 -7.72 19.53
C LEU A 32 8.31 -7.51 18.71
N GLN A 33 8.20 -6.77 17.62
CA GLN A 33 9.33 -6.40 16.77
C GLN A 33 9.94 -5.09 17.26
N SER A 34 11.26 -5.05 17.46
CA SER A 34 11.97 -3.79 17.69
C SER A 34 11.85 -2.91 16.43
N PRO A 35 11.58 -1.59 16.53
CA PRO A 35 11.63 -0.72 17.72
C PRO A 35 10.28 -0.44 18.40
N PHE A 36 9.24 -1.26 18.16
CA PHE A 36 7.92 -0.97 18.73
C PHE A 36 7.87 -1.30 20.23
N PRO A 37 7.37 -0.38 21.09
CA PRO A 37 7.27 -0.62 22.54
C PRO A 37 6.03 -1.43 22.92
N TYR A 38 4.98 -1.45 22.08
CA TYR A 38 3.73 -2.15 22.34
C TYR A 38 3.19 -2.87 21.10
N LEU A 39 2.56 -4.03 21.31
CA LEU A 39 1.95 -4.84 20.24
C LEU A 39 0.84 -4.08 19.48
N TRP A 40 0.00 -3.32 20.19
CA TRP A 40 -1.06 -2.55 19.54
C TRP A 40 -0.50 -1.43 18.65
N LEU A 41 0.62 -0.80 19.03
CA LEU A 41 1.29 0.19 18.19
C LEU A 41 1.87 -0.48 16.94
N GLN A 42 2.51 -1.63 17.08
CA GLN A 42 3.00 -2.42 15.95
C GLN A 42 1.87 -2.76 14.97
N PHE A 43 0.69 -3.13 15.47
CA PHE A 43 -0.50 -3.38 14.65
C PHE A 43 -0.97 -2.11 13.94
N VAL A 44 -1.14 -0.99 14.66
CA VAL A 44 -1.61 0.28 14.07
C VAL A 44 -0.63 0.78 13.01
N SER A 45 0.68 0.72 13.26
CA SER A 45 1.70 1.07 12.29
C SER A 45 1.67 0.15 11.07
N GLY A 46 1.53 -1.16 11.27
CA GLY A 46 1.37 -2.13 10.18
C GLY A 46 0.12 -1.86 9.33
N PHE A 47 -0.99 -1.53 9.97
CA PHE A 47 -2.26 -1.19 9.32
C PHE A 47 -2.17 0.12 8.52
N LEU A 48 -1.48 1.14 9.06
CA LEU A 48 -1.21 2.37 8.32
C LEU A 48 -0.36 2.12 7.08
N PHE A 49 0.70 1.32 7.19
CA PHE A 49 1.52 0.96 6.02
C PHE A 49 0.73 0.19 4.97
N LEU A 50 -0.19 -0.68 5.41
CA LEU A 50 -1.08 -1.40 4.50
C LEU A 50 -2.04 -0.44 3.77
N ILE A 51 -2.74 0.45 4.48
CA ILE A 51 -3.65 1.42 3.87
C ILE A 51 -2.92 2.35 2.91
N ILE A 52 -1.75 2.85 3.30
CA ILE A 52 -0.95 3.76 2.47
C ILE A 52 -0.47 3.03 1.22
N GLY A 53 0.06 1.81 1.37
CA GLY A 53 0.53 1.02 0.23
C GLY A 53 -0.58 0.65 -0.74
N LEU A 54 -1.70 0.11 -0.25
CA LEU A 54 -2.87 -0.23 -1.07
C LEU A 54 -3.50 1.01 -1.70
N GLY A 55 -3.69 2.08 -0.92
CA GLY A 55 -4.27 3.33 -1.38
C GLY A 55 -3.45 3.98 -2.48
N PHE A 56 -2.13 3.98 -2.35
CA PHE A 56 -1.23 4.49 -3.40
C PHE A 56 -1.31 3.63 -4.67
N ILE A 57 -1.26 2.30 -4.54
CA ILE A 57 -1.36 1.40 -5.70
C ILE A 57 -2.71 1.57 -6.41
N ALA A 58 -3.81 1.56 -5.65
CA ALA A 58 -5.16 1.75 -6.18
C ALA A 58 -5.32 3.13 -6.84
N GLY A 59 -4.82 4.20 -6.21
CA GLY A 59 -4.84 5.55 -6.75
C GLY A 59 -4.04 5.68 -8.04
N PHE A 60 -2.86 5.06 -8.11
CA PHE A 60 -2.04 5.03 -9.32
C PHE A 60 -2.74 4.28 -10.47
N ILE A 61 -3.32 3.11 -10.19
CA ILE A 61 -4.08 2.33 -11.18
C ILE A 61 -5.26 3.15 -11.70
N LEU A 62 -6.03 3.78 -10.80
CA LEU A 62 -7.17 4.62 -11.16
C LEU A 62 -6.75 5.82 -12.03
N TYR A 63 -5.68 6.51 -11.68
CA TYR A 63 -5.14 7.61 -12.48
C TYR A 63 -4.72 7.14 -13.89
N ARG A 64 -4.03 6.00 -13.97
CA ARG A 64 -3.57 5.42 -15.23
C ARG A 64 -4.74 4.99 -16.12
N ASP A 65 -5.76 4.37 -15.54
CA ASP A 65 -6.90 3.83 -16.27
C ASP A 65 -7.88 4.94 -16.68
N ARG A 66 -7.99 6.01 -15.88
CA ARG A 66 -8.74 7.23 -16.24
C ARG A 66 -8.19 7.85 -17.53
N LYS A 67 -6.87 7.93 -17.71
CA LYS A 67 -6.26 8.44 -18.96
C LYS A 67 -6.58 7.60 -20.20
N ARG A 68 -7.01 6.34 -20.02
CA ARG A 68 -7.35 5.42 -21.12
C ARG A 68 -8.85 5.24 -21.30
N ASN A 69 -9.68 6.01 -20.59
CA ASN A 69 -11.14 5.88 -20.56
C ASN A 69 -11.64 4.46 -20.23
N LYS A 70 -10.84 3.65 -19.53
CA LYS A 70 -11.17 2.27 -19.12
C LYS A 70 -11.75 2.19 -17.70
N VAL A 71 -12.38 3.26 -17.24
CA VAL A 71 -12.98 3.37 -15.91
C VAL A 71 -14.49 3.52 -16.04
N GLN A 72 -15.25 3.10 -15.03
CA GLN A 72 -16.70 3.33 -14.97
C GLN A 72 -17.02 4.83 -15.13
N ASP A 73 -18.20 5.17 -15.65
CA ASP A 73 -18.58 6.55 -15.95
C ASP A 73 -18.46 7.50 -14.75
N ARG A 74 -18.65 7.00 -13.52
CA ARG A 74 -18.48 7.76 -12.27
C ARG A 74 -17.03 8.25 -12.02
N PHE A 75 -16.05 7.57 -12.61
CA PHE A 75 -14.62 7.84 -12.41
C PHE A 75 -13.94 8.44 -13.64
N LYS A 76 -14.67 8.65 -14.75
CA LYS A 76 -14.17 9.41 -15.89
C LYS A 76 -13.95 10.87 -15.47
N SER A 77 -12.88 11.49 -15.96
CA SER A 77 -12.78 12.94 -15.88
C SER A 77 -13.93 13.52 -16.70
N LYS A 78 -14.65 14.51 -16.16
CA LYS A 78 -15.40 15.43 -17.03
C LYS A 78 -14.44 16.08 -18.02
#